data_AF-A0A2P8MHT5-F1
#
_entry.id   AF-A0A2P8MHT5-F1
#
_cell.length_a   1.000
_cell.length_b   1.000
_cell.length_c   1.000
_cell.angle_alpha   90.00
_cell.angle_beta   90.00
_cell.angle_gamma   90.00
#
_symmetry.space_group_name_H-M   'P 1'
#
loop_
_entity.id
_entity.type
_entity.pdbx_description
1 polymer ?
#
loop_
_entity_poly.entity_id
_entity_poly.type
_entity_poly.pdbx_seq_one_letter_code
_entity_poly.pdbx_strand_id
1 'polypeptide(L)' 'MNDKSKVIKVKKNSEGDITDVMLENGNVYSIDEAITMAKDHLIDGVNVAKARSGREYLRSNPNGDEGDNLDNKPTF' A
#
# COMPACT_ATOMS: atom_id res chain seq x y z
N MET A 1 -15.45 -8.99 13.71
CA MET A 1 -14.20 -9.36 13.04
C MET A 1 -13.83 -8.18 12.17
N ASN A 2 -12.65 -7.62 12.38
CA ASN A 2 -12.16 -6.49 11.59
C ASN A 2 -11.28 -7.12 10.51
N ASP A 3 -11.91 -7.64 9.45
CA ASP A 3 -11.22 -8.36 8.38
C ASP A 3 -10.49 -7.35 7.48
N LYS A 4 -9.46 -6.72 8.04
CA LYS A 4 -8.55 -5.85 7.32
C LYS A 4 -7.56 -6.72 6.56
N SER A 5 -7.37 -6.43 5.28
CA SER A 5 -6.43 -7.18 4.46
C SER A 5 -5.03 -6.55 4.48
N LYS A 6 -3.98 -7.35 4.36
CA LYS A 6 -2.59 -6.86 4.26
C LYS A 6 -2.09 -6.85 2.82
N VAL A 7 -1.24 -5.89 2.49
CA VAL A 7 -0.50 -5.86 1.22
C VAL A 7 0.64 -6.88 1.26
N ILE A 8 0.64 -7.83 0.33
CA ILE A 8 1.64 -8.90 0.24
C ILE A 8 2.61 -8.72 -0.94
N LYS A 9 2.19 -8.04 -2.01
CA LYS A 9 3.01 -7.72 -3.18
C LYS A 9 2.63 -6.37 -3.77
N VAL A 10 3.51 -5.81 -4.58
CA VAL A 10 3.29 -4.52 -5.27
C VAL A 10 3.63 -4.64 -6.75
N LYS A 11 2.97 -3.87 -7.60
CA LYS A 11 3.40 -3.67 -8.99
C LYS A 11 4.08 -2.32 -9.10
N LYS A 12 5.21 -2.26 -9.80
CA LYS A 12 5.97 -1.03 -10.03
C LYS A 12 6.05 -0.68 -11.51
N ASN A 13 6.03 0.61 -11.83
CA ASN A 13 6.33 1.10 -13.18
C ASN A 13 7.84 1.07 -13.47
N SER A 14 8.26 1.50 -14.67
CA SER A 14 9.67 1.56 -15.07
C SER A 14 10.52 2.53 -14.25
N GLU A 15 9.90 3.45 -13.52
CA GLU A 15 10.55 4.45 -12.66
C GLU A 15 10.67 3.96 -11.21
N GLY A 16 10.05 2.82 -10.88
CA GLY A 16 10.05 2.24 -9.53
C GLY A 16 8.86 2.65 -8.67
N ASP A 17 7.92 3.46 -9.19
CA ASP A 17 6.73 3.85 -8.43
C ASP A 17 5.74 2.69 -8.35
N ILE A 18 5.14 2.52 -7.18
CA ILE A 18 4.07 1.54 -6.96
C ILE A 18 2.80 2.01 -7.67
N THR A 19 2.31 1.20 -8.61
CA THR A 19 1.07 1.45 -9.35
C THR A 19 -0.10 0.63 -8.82
N ASP A 20 0.17 -0.55 -8.27
CA ASP A 20 -0.85 -1.49 -7.79
C ASP A 20 -0.36 -2.24 -6.55
N VAL A 21 -1.29 -2.66 -5.71
CA VAL A 21 -1.04 -3.51 -4.53
C VAL A 21 -1.85 -4.80 -4.64
N MET A 22 -1.24 -5.91 -4.24
CA MET A 22 -1.92 -7.18 -4.08
C MET A 22 -2.17 -7.45 -2.59
N LEU A 23 -3.43 -7.72 -2.25
CA LEU A 23 -3.82 -8.07 -0.89
C LEU A 23 -3.71 -9.58 -0.65
N GLU A 24 -3.76 -9.99 0.61
CA GLU A 24 -3.62 -11.40 1.01
C GLU A 24 -4.67 -12.35 0.41
N ASN A 25 -5.83 -11.83 0.02
CA ASN A 25 -6.88 -12.58 -0.68
C ASN A 25 -6.58 -12.78 -2.18
N GLY A 26 -5.45 -12.27 -2.68
CA GLY A 26 -5.03 -12.35 -4.08
C GLY A 26 -5.61 -11.27 -4.98
N ASN A 27 -6.52 -10.41 -4.48
CA ASN A 27 -7.06 -9.30 -5.25
C ASN A 27 -5.99 -8.22 -5.45
N VAL A 28 -6.03 -7.60 -6.62
CA VAL A 28 -5.15 -6.51 -7.01
C VAL A 28 -5.97 -5.23 -7.12
N TYR A 29 -5.45 -4.16 -6.53
CA TYR A 29 -6.06 -2.83 -6.56
C TYR A 29 -5.04 -1.82 -7.04
N SER A 30 -5.48 -0.83 -7.82
CA SER A 30 -4.65 0.32 -8.17
C SER A 30 -4.27 1.12 -6.91
N ILE A 31 -3.22 1.93 -7.00
CA ILE A 31 -2.77 2.75 -5.87
C ILE A 31 -3.86 3.72 -5.38
N ASP A 32 -4.69 4.24 -6.27
CA ASP A 32 -5.79 5.15 -5.93
C ASP A 32 -6.92 4.44 -5.18
N GLU A 33 -7.26 3.22 -5.59
CA GLU A 33 -8.20 2.35 -4.87
C GLU A 33 -7.65 1.99 -3.49
N ALA A 34 -6.37 1.62 -3.42
CA ALA A 34 -5.71 1.27 -2.16
C ALA A 34 -5.66 2.45 -1.18
N ILE A 35 -5.45 3.68 -1.66
CA ILE A 35 -5.54 4.90 -0.85
C ILE A 35 -6.95 5.05 -0.26
N THR A 36 -7.98 4.84 -1.07
CA THR A 36 -9.38 4.91 -0.60
C THR A 36 -9.66 3.84 0.45
N MET A 37 -9.27 2.59 0.18
CA MET A 37 -9.41 1.48 1.12
C MET A 37 -8.65 1.70 2.43
N ALA A 38 -7.46 2.29 2.38
CA ALA A 38 -6.69 2.60 3.58
C ALA A 38 -7.35 3.68 4.45
N LYS A 39 -7.99 4.69 3.84
CA LYS A 39 -8.81 5.70 4.55
C LYS A 39 -10.03 5.08 5.22
N ASP A 40 -10.64 4.09 4.57
CA ASP A 40 -11.77 3.33 5.10
C ASP A 40 -11.34 2.22 6.08
N HIS A 41 -10.06 2.19 6.46
CA HIS A 41 -9.47 1.21 7.38
C HIS A 41 -9.61 -0.25 6.93
N LEU A 42 -9.74 -0.51 5.62
CA LEU A 42 -9.85 -1.85 5.04
C LEU A 42 -8.50 -2.54 4.81
N ILE A 43 -7.40 -1.78 4.82
CA ILE A 43 -6.04 -2.30 4.68
C ILE A 43 -5.28 -2.12 6.00
N ASP A 44 -4.67 -3.19 6.49
CA ASP A 44 -3.85 -3.17 7.70
C ASP A 44 -2.38 -2.87 7.40
N GLY A 45 -1.68 -2.29 8.37
CA GLY A 45 -0.24 -2.01 8.28
C GLY A 45 0.15 -0.85 7.38
N VAL A 46 -0.82 -0.11 6.81
CA VAL A 46 -0.58 1.06 5.95
C VAL A 46 -1.37 2.28 6.40
N ASN A 47 -0.92 3.46 5.98
CA ASN A 47 -1.62 4.74 6.14
C ASN A 47 -1.46 5.61 4.89
N VAL A 48 -2.34 6.60 4.76
CA VAL A 48 -2.28 7.60 3.68
C VAL A 48 -1.51 8.82 4.17
N ALA A 49 -0.49 9.20 3.40
CA ALA A 49 0.27 10.42 3.59
C ALA A 49 0.01 11.40 2.44
N LYS A 50 0.32 12.67 2.66
CA LYS A 50 0.11 13.75 1.70
C LYS A 50 1.43 14.44 1.38
N ALA A 51 1.79 14.47 0.11
CA ALA A 51 2.97 15.18 -0.37
C ALA A 51 2.75 16.70 -0.31
N ARG A 52 3.84 17.47 -0.44
CA ARG A 52 3.77 18.95 -0.47
C ARG A 52 2.91 19.49 -1.63
N SER A 53 2.82 18.73 -2.74
CA SER A 53 1.94 19.05 -3.88
C SER A 53 0.46 18.85 -3.59
N GLY A 54 0.13 18.18 -2.48
CA GLY A 54 -1.23 17.79 -2.12
C GLY A 54 -1.63 16.41 -2.63
N ARG A 55 -0.80 15.74 -3.45
CA ARG A 55 -1.04 14.35 -3.86
C ARG A 55 -0.94 13.41 -2.66
N GLU A 56 -1.91 12.52 -2.54
CA GLU A 56 -1.91 11.47 -1.53
C GLU A 56 -1.14 10.25 -2.03
N TYR A 57 -0.53 9.52 -1.09
CA TYR A 57 0.20 8.29 -1.39
C TYR A 57 0.09 7.33 -0.21
N LEU A 58 0.20 6.03 -0.52
CA LEU A 58 0.19 4.96 0.47
C LEU A 58 1.59 4.74 1.05
N ARG A 59 1.70 4.58 2.37
CA ARG A 59 2.95 4.19 3.04
C ARG A 59 2.70 3.17 4.15
N SER A 60 3.71 2.36 4.46
CA SER A 60 3.67 1.48 5.63
C SER A 60 3.57 2.27 6.93
N ASN A 61 2.94 1.66 7.94
CA ASN A 61 2.97 2.18 9.30
C ASN A 61 4.38 2.04 9.88
N PRO A 62 4.91 3.07 10.56
CA PRO A 62 6.24 2.98 11.16
C PRO A 62 6.25 1.95 12.30
N ASN A 63 7.09 0.93 12.16
CA ASN A 63 7.29 -0.16 13.13
C ASN A 63 8.78 -0.33 13.53
N GLY A 64 9.70 0.42 12.92
CA GLY A 64 11.14 0.32 13.15
C GLY A 64 11.86 -0.70 12.27
N ASP A 65 11.17 -1.38 11.35
CA ASP A 65 11.75 -2.29 10.37
C ASP A 65 11.47 -1.77 8.96
N GLU A 66 12.51 -1.28 8.28
CA GLU A 66 12.34 -0.81 6.91
C GLU A 66 12.13 -1.95 5.92
N GLY A 67 12.55 -3.18 6.25
CA GLY A 67 12.50 -4.35 5.37
C GLY A 67 11.09 -4.78 5.00
N ASP A 68 10.09 -4.41 5.80
CA ASP A 68 8.69 -4.72 5.53
C ASP A 68 7.89 -3.54 4.92
N ASN A 69 8.55 -2.44 4.58
CA ASN A 69 7.94 -1.33 3.87
C ASN A 69 7.33 -1.77 2.53
N LEU A 70 6.27 -1.08 2.09
CA LEU A 70 5.63 -1.33 0.79
C LEU A 70 6.64 -1.37 -0.38
N ASP A 71 7.65 -0.50 -0.34
CA ASP A 71 8.67 -0.44 -1.39
C ASP A 71 9.58 -1.69 -1.44
N ASN A 72 9.67 -2.41 -0.32
CA ASN A 72 10.45 -3.63 -0.18
C ASN A 72 9.61 -4.91 -0.38
N LYS A 73 8.30 -4.78 -0.66
CA LYS A 73 7.45 -5.94 -0.95
C LYS A 73 7.83 -6.56 -2.30
N PRO A 74 7.69 -7.89 -2.45
CA PRO A 74 7.92 -8.56 -3.74
C PRO A 74 7.04 -7.98 -4.85
N THR A 75 7.54 -8.02 -6.08
CA THR A 75 6.78 -7.60 -7.27
C THR A 75 6.03 -8.76 -7.93
N PHE A 76 5.02 -8.43 -8.74
CA PHE A 76 4.26 -9.39 -9.57
C PHE A 76 4.00 -8.84 -10.98
#